data_AF-A0A2T6NPB2-F1
#
_entry.id   AF-A0A2T6NPB2-F1
#
_cell.length_a   1.000
_cell.length_b   1.000
_cell.length_c   1.000
_cell.angle_alpha   90.00
_cell.angle_beta   90.00
_cell.angle_gamma   90.00
#
_symmetry.space_group_name_H-M   'P 1'
#
loop_
_entity.id
_entity.type
_entity.pdbx_description
1 polymer ?
#
loop_
_entity_poly.entity_id
_entity_poly.type
_entity_poly.pdbx_seq_one_letter_code
_entity_poly.pdbx_strand_id
1 'polypeptide(L)'
;MTANKIYDAGDPDQVKSRKKEAEKLLDAEYESLKYIMVDERGRTFIWWLLTQCHVYNTSFTGNSQTFFLEGERNVGLQVIERLHAKHLDDYLRMMKEHATNED
;
A
#
# COMPACT_ATOMS: atom_id res chain seq x y z
N MET A 1 25.39 1.41 25.54
CA MET A 1 24.07 1.36 26.19
C MET A 1 23.30 2.59 25.76
N THR A 2 22.49 2.50 24.70
CA THR A 2 21.62 3.60 24.28
C THR A 2 20.51 3.73 25.31
N ALA A 3 20.42 4.87 25.99
CA ALA A 3 19.39 5.15 26.98
C ALA A 3 18.01 4.98 26.32
N ASN A 4 17.20 4.07 26.83
CA ASN A 4 15.83 3.86 26.38
C ASN A 4 15.00 5.06 26.88
N LYS A 5 14.91 6.10 26.05
CA LYS A 5 14.17 7.32 26.36
C LYS A 5 12.67 7.00 26.27
N ILE A 6 12.01 6.92 27.43
CA ILE A 6 10.57 6.64 27.54
C ILE A 6 9.82 7.72 26.75
N TYR A 7 8.91 7.30 25.86
CA TYR A 7 8.08 8.21 25.07
C TYR A 7 7.09 8.96 25.98
N ASP A 8 7.08 10.28 25.88
CA ASP A 8 6.13 11.16 26.55
C ASP A 8 5.21 11.84 25.52
N ALA A 9 3.92 11.49 25.54
CA ALA A 9 2.91 12.08 24.66
C ALA A 9 2.54 13.53 25.06
N GLY A 10 2.90 13.96 26.28
CA GLY A 10 2.73 15.34 26.76
C GLY A 10 3.87 16.28 26.34
N ASP A 11 4.99 15.75 25.85
CA ASP A 11 6.14 16.52 25.36
C ASP A 11 5.94 16.89 23.87
N PRO A 12 5.70 18.18 23.55
CA PRO A 12 5.43 18.60 22.17
C PRO A 12 6.59 18.32 21.21
N ASP A 13 7.83 18.35 21.68
CA ASP A 13 9.01 18.11 20.85
C ASP A 13 9.12 16.62 20.48
N GLN A 14 8.80 15.72 21.42
CA GLN A 14 8.75 14.28 21.14
C GLN A 14 7.64 13.95 20.15
N VAL A 15 6.43 14.50 20.33
CA VAL A 15 5.31 14.31 19.39
C VAL A 15 5.67 14.82 18.00
N LYS A 16 6.24 16.02 17.89
CA LYS A 16 6.68 16.60 16.61
C LYS A 16 7.77 15.77 15.93
N SER A 17 8.73 15.27 16.71
CA SER A 17 9.79 14.41 16.17
C SER A 17 9.25 13.09 15.63
N ARG A 18 8.29 12.44 16.32
CA ARG A 18 7.62 11.22 15.87
C ARG A 18 6.83 11.43 14.60
N LYS A 19 6.08 12.53 14.52
CA LYS A 19 5.34 12.90 13.30
C LYS A 19 6.29 13.06 12.12
N LYS A 20 7.38 13.84 12.29
CA LYS A 20 8.38 14.05 11.24
C LYS A 20 9.05 12.75 10.80
N GLU A 21 9.32 11.84 11.73
CA GLU A 21 9.91 10.55 11.39
C GLU A 21 8.93 9.66 10.64
N ALA A 22 7.66 9.63 11.03
CA ALA A 22 6.61 8.93 10.30
C ALA A 22 6.45 9.47 8.87
N GLU A 23 6.47 10.80 8.70
CA GLU A 23 6.43 11.45 7.38
C GLU A 23 7.61 11.03 6.49
N LYS A 24 8.83 11.00 7.04
CA LYS A 24 10.01 10.55 6.28
C LYS A 24 9.92 9.08 5.86
N LEU A 25 9.44 8.21 6.75
CA LEU A 25 9.27 6.80 6.44
C LEU A 25 8.26 6.61 5.30
N LEU A 26 7.16 7.37 5.35
CA LEU A 26 6.14 7.36 4.31
C LEU A 26 6.69 7.90 2.98
N ASP A 27 7.49 8.96 3.01
CA ASP A 27 8.15 9.48 1.80
C ASP A 27 9.13 8.46 1.19
N ALA A 28 9.89 7.74 2.02
CA ALA A 28 10.78 6.67 1.55
C ALA A 28 9.99 5.49 0.94
N GLU A 29 8.84 5.15 1.52
CA GLU A 29 7.92 4.16 0.96
C GLU A 29 7.41 4.60 -0.41
N TYR A 30 7.01 5.86 -0.58
CA TYR A 30 6.58 6.39 -1.87
C TYR A 30 7.68 6.34 -2.92
N GLU A 31 8.92 6.70 -2.59
CA GLU A 31 10.03 6.60 -3.56
C GLU A 31 10.34 5.15 -3.92
N SER A 32 10.20 4.21 -2.97
CA SER A 32 10.34 2.78 -3.24
C SER A 32 9.26 2.28 -4.21
N LEU A 33 8.02 2.71 -4.00
CA LEU A 33 6.90 2.37 -4.88
C LEU A 33 7.09 2.96 -6.28
N LYS A 34 7.54 4.21 -6.38
CA LYS A 34 7.91 4.85 -7.65
C LYS A 34 8.91 4.03 -8.45
N TYR A 35 9.95 3.56 -7.76
CA TYR A 35 11.01 2.75 -8.37
C TYR A 35 10.45 1.44 -8.97
N ILE A 36 9.54 0.78 -8.25
CA ILE A 36 8.86 -0.43 -8.73
C ILE A 36 7.97 -0.11 -9.94
N MET A 37 7.17 0.96 -9.83
CA MET A 37 6.13 1.28 -10.81
C MET A 37 6.67 1.85 -12.14
N VAL A 38 7.92 2.32 -12.17
CA VAL A 38 8.59 2.77 -13.42
C VAL A 38 8.69 1.65 -14.46
N ASP A 39 9.02 0.43 -14.02
CA ASP A 39 9.23 -0.72 -14.88
C ASP A 39 7.91 -1.51 -15.07
N GLU A 40 7.64 -1.94 -16.30
CA GLU A 40 6.46 -2.74 -16.62
C GLU A 40 6.39 -4.03 -15.80
N ARG A 41 7.52 -4.72 -15.60
CA ARG A 41 7.57 -5.96 -14.80
C ARG A 41 7.19 -5.69 -13.34
N GLY A 42 7.54 -4.51 -12.83
CA GLY A 42 7.14 -4.06 -11.50
C GLY A 42 5.63 -3.84 -11.43
N ARG A 43 5.03 -3.20 -12.44
CA ARG A 43 3.57 -3.04 -12.55
C ARG A 43 2.86 -4.39 -12.69
N THR A 44 3.40 -5.34 -13.46
CA THR A 44 2.87 -6.71 -13.56
C THR A 44 2.89 -7.41 -12.19
N PHE A 45 3.96 -7.26 -11.41
CA PHE A 45 4.03 -7.82 -10.06
C PHE A 45 2.99 -7.19 -9.12
N ILE A 46 2.85 -5.86 -9.14
CA ILE A 46 1.84 -5.17 -8.34
C ILE A 46 0.42 -5.58 -8.77
N TRP A 47 0.17 -5.73 -10.06
CA TRP A 47 -1.10 -6.24 -10.57
C TRP A 47 -1.41 -7.64 -10.00
N TRP A 48 -0.45 -8.56 -10.11
CA TRP A 48 -0.57 -9.90 -9.53
C TRP A 48 -0.88 -9.85 -8.02
N LEU A 49 -0.16 -9.02 -7.27
CA LEU A 49 -0.38 -8.84 -5.82
C LEU A 49 -1.80 -8.37 -5.54
N LEU A 50 -2.28 -7.36 -6.25
CA LEU A 50 -3.64 -6.83 -6.09
C LEU A 50 -4.71 -7.88 -6.43
N THR A 51 -4.47 -8.70 -7.46
CA THR A 51 -5.32 -9.85 -7.79
C THR A 51 -5.33 -10.89 -6.66
N GLN A 52 -4.18 -11.23 -6.08
CA GLN A 52 -4.11 -12.14 -4.91
C GLN A 52 -4.84 -11.56 -3.69
N CYS A 53 -4.86 -10.23 -3.54
CA CYS A 53 -5.62 -9.55 -2.50
C CYS A 53 -7.12 -9.41 -2.85
N HIS A 54 -7.62 -9.96 -3.95
CA HIS A 54 -9.05 -9.93 -4.29
C HIS A 54 -9.68 -8.52 -4.38
N VAL A 55 -8.90 -7.47 -4.65
CA VAL A 55 -9.39 -6.08 -4.66
C VAL A 55 -10.41 -5.80 -5.79
N TYR A 56 -10.42 -6.63 -6.82
CA TYR A 56 -11.35 -6.54 -7.96
C TYR A 56 -12.54 -7.51 -7.89
N ASN A 57 -12.64 -8.31 -6.82
CA ASN A 57 -13.69 -9.33 -6.66
C ASN A 57 -14.63 -9.02 -5.48
N THR A 58 -15.81 -9.63 -5.49
CA THR A 58 -16.67 -9.70 -4.30
C THR A 58 -16.10 -10.69 -3.31
N SER A 59 -16.10 -10.32 -2.03
CA SER A 59 -15.67 -11.18 -0.92
C SER A 59 -16.84 -11.90 -0.24
N PHE A 60 -18.09 -11.58 -0.59
CA PHE A 60 -19.25 -12.14 0.07
C PHE A 60 -19.46 -13.60 -0.34
N THR A 61 -19.10 -14.51 0.57
CA THR A 61 -19.24 -15.97 0.38
C THR A 61 -20.40 -16.59 1.18
N GLY A 62 -21.01 -15.84 2.09
CA GLY A 62 -22.06 -16.33 2.99
C GLY A 62 -21.57 -17.17 4.17
N ASN A 63 -20.25 -17.22 4.42
CA ASN A 63 -19.63 -17.94 5.54
C ASN A 63 -18.35 -17.23 6.02
N SER A 64 -17.59 -17.87 6.92
CA SER A 64 -16.37 -17.29 7.53
C SER A 64 -15.26 -16.96 6.53
N GLN A 65 -15.27 -17.54 5.33
CA GLN A 65 -14.31 -17.20 4.27
C GLN A 65 -14.40 -15.72 3.87
N THR A 66 -15.57 -15.08 4.02
CA THR A 66 -15.72 -13.64 3.78
C THR A 66 -14.75 -12.82 4.63
N PHE A 67 -14.58 -13.15 5.92
CA PHE A 67 -13.66 -12.42 6.81
C PHE A 67 -12.19 -12.62 6.42
N PHE A 68 -11.84 -13.82 5.95
CA PHE A 68 -10.50 -14.12 5.48
C PHE A 68 -10.16 -13.29 4.22
N LEU A 69 -11.05 -13.32 3.22
CA LEU A 69 -10.90 -12.57 1.97
C LEU A 69 -10.89 -11.05 2.20
N GLU A 70 -11.69 -10.54 3.15
CA GLU A 70 -11.65 -9.13 3.54
C GLU A 70 -10.33 -8.74 4.23
N GLY A 71 -9.72 -9.66 4.98
CA GLY A 71 -8.37 -9.46 5.53
C GLY A 71 -7.32 -9.30 4.42
N GLU A 72 -7.35 -10.17 3.42
CA GLU A 72 -6.47 -10.10 2.25
C GLU A 72 -6.73 -8.84 1.42
N ARG A 73 -8.00 -8.50 1.20
CA ARG A 73 -8.43 -7.29 0.52
C ARG A 73 -7.95 -6.03 1.20
N ASN A 74 -7.99 -5.98 2.53
CA ASN A 74 -7.47 -4.84 3.28
C ASN A 74 -5.98 -4.58 3.00
N VAL A 75 -5.16 -5.63 2.84
CA VAL A 75 -3.74 -5.47 2.44
C VAL A 75 -3.64 -4.85 1.05
N GLY A 76 -4.41 -5.33 0.08
CA GLY A 76 -4.44 -4.76 -1.27
C GLY A 76 -4.92 -3.30 -1.29
N LEU A 77 -5.94 -2.97 -0.50
CA LEU A 77 -6.46 -1.61 -0.38
C LEU A 77 -5.43 -0.63 0.19
N GLN A 78 -4.59 -1.07 1.13
CA GLN A 78 -3.47 -0.26 1.63
C GLN A 78 -2.48 0.05 0.50
N VAL A 79 -2.13 -0.92 -0.34
CA VAL A 79 -1.26 -0.68 -1.50
C VAL A 79 -1.91 0.32 -2.47
N ILE A 80 -3.20 0.16 -2.77
CA ILE A 80 -3.95 1.08 -3.64
C ILE A 80 -3.97 2.50 -3.06
N GLU A 81 -4.17 2.66 -1.75
CA GLU A 81 -4.11 3.98 -1.08
C GLU A 81 -2.77 4.68 -1.36
N ARG A 82 -1.65 3.96 -1.27
CA ARG A 82 -0.31 4.52 -1.53
C ARG A 82 -0.11 4.88 -2.99
N LEU A 83 -0.61 4.04 -3.89
CA LEU A 83 -0.60 4.31 -5.33
C LEU A 83 -1.43 5.56 -5.66
N HIS A 84 -2.64 5.69 -5.13
CA HIS A 84 -3.49 6.85 -5.35
C HIS A 84 -2.89 8.15 -4.81
N ALA A 85 -2.18 8.09 -3.68
CA ALA A 85 -1.63 9.29 -3.04
C ALA A 85 -0.54 9.99 -3.84
N LYS A 86 0.40 9.24 -4.44
CA LYS A 86 1.57 9.82 -5.15
C LYS A 86 1.89 9.22 -6.52
N HIS A 87 1.25 8.13 -6.93
CA HIS A 87 1.57 7.35 -8.14
C HIS A 87 0.31 6.99 -8.95
N LEU A 88 -0.67 7.89 -9.01
CA LEU A 88 -1.96 7.64 -9.67
C LEU A 88 -1.80 7.36 -11.17
N ASP A 89 -0.93 8.10 -11.85
CA ASP A 89 -0.68 7.90 -13.29
C ASP A 89 -0.10 6.52 -13.59
N ASP A 90 0.79 6.03 -12.71
CA ASP A 90 1.38 4.69 -12.83
C ASP A 90 0.35 3.59 -12.57
N TYR A 91 -0.54 3.81 -11.61
CA TYR A 91 -1.68 2.92 -11.36
C TYR A 91 -2.61 2.85 -12.58
N LEU A 92 -2.97 3.99 -13.17
CA LEU A 92 -3.80 4.04 -14.37
C LEU A 92 -3.12 3.38 -15.58
N ARG A 93 -1.80 3.52 -15.69
CA ARG A 93 -1.01 2.83 -16.72
C ARG A 93 -1.04 1.31 -16.52
N MET A 94 -0.80 0.82 -15.31
CA MET A 94 -0.93 -0.61 -14.97
C MET A 94 -2.33 -1.14 -15.28
N MET A 95 -3.39 -0.42 -14.89
CA MET A 95 -4.78 -0.81 -15.18
C MET A 95 -5.01 -0.98 -16.69
N LYS A 96 -4.49 -0.07 -17.52
CA LYS A 96 -4.62 -0.15 -18.99
C LYS A 96 -3.88 -1.34 -19.58
N GLU A 97 -2.67 -1.63 -19.08
CA GLU A 97 -1.85 -2.76 -19.51
C GLU A 97 -2.55 -4.11 -19.27
N HIS A 98 -3.38 -4.20 -18.24
CA HIS A 98 -4.09 -5.42 -17.87
C HIS A 98 -5.57 -5.45 -18.28
N ALA A 99 -6.16 -4.32 -18.70
CA ALA A 99 -7.54 -4.26 -19.19
C ALA A 99 -7.73 -4.94 -20.57
N THR A 100 -6.66 -5.08 -21.36
CA THR A 100 -6.71 -5.64 -22.71
C THR A 100 -6.33 -7.11 -22.79
N ASN A 101 -5.98 -7.75 -21.67
CA ASN A 101 -5.50 -9.13 -21.62
C ASN A 101 -6.59 -10.14 -21.24
N GLU A 102 -7.87 -9.79 -21.42
CA GLU A 102 -8.99 -10.74 -21.41
C GLU A 102 -9.20 -11.31 -22.83
N ASP A 103 -8.30 -12.20 -23.26
CA ASP A 103 -8.51 -13.16 -24.35
C ASP A 103 -8.41 -14.59 -23.80
#